data_AF-A0A2V8T3E8-F1
#
_entry.id   AF-A0A2V8T3E8-F1
#
_cell.length_a   1.000
_cell.length_b   1.000
_cell.length_c   1.000
_cell.angle_alpha   90.00
_cell.angle_beta   90.00
_cell.angle_gamma   90.00
#
_symmetry.space_group_name_H-M   'P 1'
#
loop_
_entity.id
_entity.type
_entity.pdbx_description
1 polymer ?
#
loop_
_entity_poly.entity_id
_entity_poly.type
_entity_poly.pdbx_seq_one_letter_code
_entity_poly.pdbx_strand_id
1 'polypeptide(L)' 'MAYIPNQVIALLQELTAHFPVVLGRNLAGIYIYGSLTQGSFNSKRSDVDCIVVTNRELSDSQFRRLGAWLA' A
#
# COMPACT_ATOMS: atom_id res chain seq x y z
N MET A 1 -9.45 -17.42 11.71
CA MET A 1 -8.70 -16.20 11.34
C MET A 1 -7.62 -16.60 10.36
N ALA A 2 -7.57 -15.98 9.18
CA ALA A 2 -6.53 -16.31 8.19
C ALA A 2 -5.15 -15.94 8.76
N TYR A 3 -4.16 -16.81 8.56
CA TYR A 3 -2.77 -16.50 8.92
C TYR A 3 -2.25 -15.42 7.97
N ILE A 4 -1.84 -14.29 8.53
CA ILE A 4 -1.19 -13.21 7.78
C ILE A 4 0.33 -13.36 7.98
N PRO A 5 1.11 -13.61 6.92
CA PRO A 5 2.55 -13.75 7.02
C PRO A 5 3.23 -12.47 7.50
N ASN A 6 4.34 -12.61 8.23
CA ASN A 6 5.14 -11.46 8.67
C ASN A 6 5.63 -10.58 7.51
N GLN A 7 5.84 -11.15 6.31
CA GLN A 7 6.19 -10.34 5.14
C GLN A 7 5.09 -9.35 4.75
N VAL A 8 3.81 -9.74 4.88
CA VAL A 8 2.68 -8.84 4.61
C VAL A 8 2.66 -7.71 5.65
N ILE A 9 2.89 -8.03 6.92
CA ILE A 9 2.95 -7.01 7.98
C ILE A 9 4.09 -6.02 7.70
N ALA A 10 5.28 -6.52 7.34
CA ALA A 10 6.42 -5.68 6.99
C ALA A 10 6.13 -4.78 5.79
N LEU A 11 5.51 -5.31 4.73
CA LEU A 11 5.08 -4.53 3.56
C LEU A 11 4.11 -3.41 3.94
N LEU A 12 3.12 -3.69 4.79
CA LEU A 12 2.17 -2.67 5.26
C LEU A 12 2.87 -1.59 6.09
N GLN A 13 3.87 -1.96 6.90
CA GLN A 13 4.68 -1.01 7.65
C GLN A 13 5.52 -0.12 6.70
N GLU A 14 6.13 -0.69 5.66
CA GLU A 14 6.88 0.08 4.67
C GLU A 14 5.99 1.05 3.88
N LEU A 15 4.80 0.61 3.45
CA LEU A 15 3.80 1.47 2.80
C LEU A 15 3.44 2.68 3.67
N THR A 16 3.09 2.41 4.93
CA THR A 16 2.68 3.47 5.89
C THR A 16 3.82 4.39 6.29
N ALA A 17 5.07 3.96 6.21
CA ALA A 17 6.24 4.80 6.46
C ALA A 17 6.65 5.64 5.23
N HIS A 18 6.65 5.05 4.04
CA HIS A 18 7.23 5.68 2.84
C HIS A 18 6.25 6.62 2.14
N PHE A 19 4.97 6.26 2.04
CA PHE A 19 4.01 7.04 1.25
C PHE A 19 3.73 8.43 1.83
N PRO A 20 3.65 8.64 3.17
CA PRO A 20 3.60 9.99 3.73
C PRO A 20 4.81 10.86 3.39
N VAL A 21 6.00 10.27 3.25
CA VAL A 21 7.24 10.99 2.89
C VAL A 21 7.24 11.40 1.41
N VAL A 22 6.65 10.58 0.53
CA VAL A 22 6.54 10.91 -0.90
C VAL A 22 5.39 11.89 -1.18
N LEU A 23 4.23 11.65 -0.57
CA LEU A 23 2.99 12.35 -0.88
C LEU A 23 2.75 13.57 0.01
N GLY A 24 3.33 13.61 1.20
CA GLY A 24 3.18 14.71 2.16
C GLY A 24 1.72 15.04 2.44
N ARG A 25 1.38 16.33 2.45
CA ARG A 25 -0.01 16.81 2.63
C ARG A 25 -0.97 16.39 1.50
N ASN A 26 -0.47 15.81 0.41
CA ASN A 26 -1.33 15.28 -0.65
C ASN A 26 -1.94 13.92 -0.28
N LEU A 27 -1.37 13.19 0.68
CA LEU A 27 -1.92 11.92 1.12
C LEU A 27 -3.21 12.15 1.91
N ALA A 28 -4.33 11.63 1.41
CA ALA A 28 -5.60 11.63 2.12
C ALA A 28 -5.77 10.35 2.95
N GLY A 29 -5.32 9.20 2.44
CA GLY A 29 -5.36 7.95 3.18
C GLY A 29 -4.79 6.77 2.40
N ILE A 30 -4.48 5.70 3.14
CA ILE A 30 -4.03 4.40 2.62
C ILE A 30 -5.03 3.35 3.11
N TYR A 31 -5.59 2.58 2.18
CA TYR A 31 -6.64 1.60 2.46
C TYR A 31 -6.26 0.24 1.91
N ILE A 32 -6.60 -0.82 2.65
CA ILE A 32 -6.45 -2.20 2.20
C ILE A 32 -7.78 -2.71 1.67
N TYR A 33 -7.72 -3.47 0.59
CA TYR A 33 -8.88 -4.09 -0.02
C TYR A 33 -8.63 -5.59 -0.29
N GLY A 34 -9.56 -6.21 -1.01
CA GLY A 34 -9.40 -7.56 -1.54
C GLY A 34 -9.32 -8.64 -0.47
N SER A 35 -8.55 -9.68 -0.77
CA SER A 35 -8.62 -10.94 -0.02
C SER A 35 -8.22 -10.81 1.46
N LEU A 36 -7.38 -9.84 1.80
CA LEU A 36 -7.01 -9.52 3.20
C LEU A 36 -8.18 -9.01 4.03
N THR A 37 -9.10 -8.24 3.45
CA THR A 37 -10.26 -7.70 4.17
C THR A 37 -11.49 -8.60 4.11
N GLN A 38 -11.54 -9.50 3.12
CA GLN A 38 -12.68 -10.38 2.84
C GLN A 38 -12.56 -11.76 3.51
N GLY A 39 -11.48 -12.02 4.26
CA GLY A 39 -11.26 -13.30 4.92
C GLY A 39 -10.90 -14.46 3.97
N SER A 40 -10.49 -14.14 2.74
CA SER A 40 -10.16 -15.11 1.67
C SER A 40 -8.67 -15.14 1.32
N PHE A 41 -7.82 -14.45 2.09
CA PHE A 41 -6.38 -14.38 1.84
C PHE A 41 -5.71 -15.77 1.89
N ASN A 42 -4.97 -16.08 0.84
CA ASN A 42 -4.15 -17.28 0.71
C ASN A 42 -2.68 -16.89 0.62
N SER A 43 -1.90 -17.19 1.66
CA SER A 43 -0.48 -16.81 1.74
C SER A 43 0.42 -17.35 0.62
N LYS A 44 -0.05 -18.35 -0.16
CA LYS A 44 0.70 -18.93 -1.28
C LYS A 44 0.28 -18.39 -2.65
N ARG A 45 -0.81 -17.61 -2.73
CA ARG A 45 -1.43 -17.24 -4.01
C ARG A 45 -1.95 -15.81 -4.09
N SER A 46 -2.38 -15.26 -2.96
CA SER A 46 -2.94 -13.92 -2.89
C SER A 46 -1.82 -12.87 -2.90
N ASP A 47 -2.08 -11.80 -3.63
CA ASP A 47 -1.41 -10.52 -3.54
C ASP A 47 -2.00 -9.65 -2.41
N VAL A 48 -1.49 -8.42 -2.29
CA VAL A 48 -1.92 -7.42 -1.32
C VAL A 48 -2.48 -6.22 -2.08
N ASP A 49 -3.79 -6.04 -2.04
CA ASP A 49 -4.47 -4.90 -2.66
C ASP A 49 -4.42 -3.66 -1.77
N CYS A 50 -3.82 -2.58 -2.28
CA CYS A 50 -3.71 -1.29 -1.60
C CYS A 50 -4.26 -0.16 -2.47
N ILE A 51 -5.10 0.69 -1.90
CA ILE A 51 -5.64 1.88 -2.53
C ILE A 51 -5.12 3.11 -1.79
N VAL A 52 -4.44 4.00 -2.50
CA VAL A 52 -3.96 5.27 -1.96
C VAL A 52 -4.79 6.40 -2.53
N VAL A 53 -5.38 7.20 -1.64
CA VAL A 53 -6.20 8.34 -2.01
C VAL A 53 -5.39 9.62 -1.83
N THR A 54 -5.38 10.47 -2.85
CA THR A 54 -4.73 11.79 -2.82
C THR A 54 -5.75 12.91 -2.98
N ASN A 55 -5.45 14.07 -2.37
CA ASN A 55 -6.33 15.24 -2.42
C ASN A 55 -6.28 15.98 -3.78
N ARG A 56 -5.24 15.73 -4.58
CA ARG A 56 -4.99 16.28 -5.91
C ARG A 56 -4.16 15.28 -6.72
N GLU A 57 -4.05 15.54 -8.02
CA GLU A 57 -3.21 14.77 -8.94
C GLU A 57 -1.77 14.67 -8.44
N LEU A 58 -1.12 13.55 -8.79
CA LEU A 58 0.29 13.33 -8.50
C LEU A 58 1.14 14.20 -9.43
N SER A 59 2.19 14.82 -8.88
CA SER A 59 3.23 15.36 -9.74
C SER A 59 4.04 14.23 -10.38
N ASP A 60 4.68 14.49 -11.52
CA ASP A 60 5.58 13.51 -12.13
C ASP A 60 6.70 13.04 -11.18
N SER A 61 7.17 13.93 -10.30
CA SER A 61 8.18 13.59 -9.30
C SER A 61 7.64 12.63 -8.24
N GLN A 62 6.38 12.79 -7.79
CA GLN A 62 5.73 11.86 -6.88
C GLN A 62 5.48 10.51 -7.57
N PHE A 63 4.96 10.54 -8.80
CA PHE A 63 4.71 9.33 -9.58
C PHE A 63 5.99 8.51 -9.79
N ARG A 64 7.10 9.15 -10.21
CA ARG A 64 8.40 8.49 -10.35
C ARG A 64 8.92 7.90 -9.04
N ARG A 65 8.79 8.63 -7.93
CA ARG A 65 9.25 8.15 -6.60
C ARG A 65 8.43 6.95 -6.11
N LEU A 66 7.13 6.93 -6.37
CA LEU A 66 6.28 5.78 -6.08
C LEU A 66 6.64 4.58 -6.96
N GLY A 67 6.87 4.81 -8.26
CA GLY A 67 7.32 3.76 -9.18
C GLY A 67 8.66 3.15 -8.77
N ALA A 68 9.61 3.97 -8.31
CA ALA A 68 10.90 3.50 -7.82
C ALA A 68 10.82 2.74 -6.48
N TRP A 69 9.76 2.92 -5.69
CA TRP A 69 9.54 2.15 -4.46
C TRP A 69 8.98 0.75 -4.76
N LEU A 70 8.25 0.58 -5.87
CA LEU A 70 7.66 -0.69 -6.30
C LEU A 70 8.65 -1.60 -7.07
N ALA A 71 9.78 -1.07 -7.52
CA ALA A 71 10.76 -1.76 -8.37
C ALA A 71 11.79 -2.54 -7.55
#